data_AF-A0A223HWW1-F1
#
_entry.id   AF-A0A223HWW1-F1
#
_cell.length_a   1.000
_cell.length_b   1.000
_cell.length_c   1.000
_cell.angle_alpha   90.00
_cell.angle_beta   90.00
_cell.angle_gamma   90.00
#
_symmetry.space_group_name_H-M   'P 1'
#
loop_
_entity.id
_entity.type
_entity.pdbx_description
1 polymer ?
#
loop_
_entity_poly.entity_id
_entity_poly.type
_entity_poly.pdbx_seq_one_letter_code
_entity_poly.pdbx_strand_id
1 'polypeptide(L)' 'MSKIELIAPTLFGIESVAAKEIRSLGYEDIKVEDGKVTFIQKFRI' A
#
# COMPACT_ATOMS: atom_id res chain seq x y z
N MET A 1 3.80 -19.69 0.12
CA MET A 1 3.69 -18.28 0.54
C MET A 1 2.51 -17.66 -0.19
N SER A 2 1.47 -17.26 0.54
CA SER A 2 0.33 -16.57 -0.05
C SER A 2 0.60 -15.07 -0.05
N LYS A 3 0.51 -14.43 -1.22
CA LYS A 3 0.55 -12.97 -1.37
C LYS A 3 -0.87 -12.47 -1.15
N ILE A 4 -1.03 -11.51 -0.24
CA ILE A 4 -2.31 -10.85 -0.01
C ILE A 4 -2.19 -9.44 -0.58
N GLU A 5 -3.10 -9.07 -1.47
CA GLU A 5 -3.23 -7.71 -1.96
C GLU A 5 -4.11 -6.91 -0.99
N LEU A 6 -3.57 -5.80 -0.49
CA LEU A 6 -4.25 -4.90 0.43
C LEU A 6 -4.46 -3.56 -0.26
N ILE A 7 -5.60 -2.92 0.02
CA ILE A 7 -5.96 -1.61 -0.53
C ILE A 7 -6.20 -0.65 0.64
N ALA A 8 -5.43 0.43 0.68
CA ALA A 8 -5.64 1.56 1.58
C ALA A 8 -6.36 2.70 0.83
N PRO A 9 -7.67 2.90 1.03
CA PRO A 9 -8.37 4.05 0.46
C PRO A 9 -7.90 5.36 1.11
N THR A 10 -7.81 6.42 0.32
CA THR A 10 -7.26 7.71 0.73
C THR A 10 -8.07 8.86 0.15
N LEU A 11 -7.99 10.04 0.78
CA LEU A 11 -8.52 11.26 0.19
C LEU A 11 -7.70 11.62 -1.07
N PHE A 12 -8.34 12.30 -2.03
CA PHE A 12 -7.67 12.77 -3.22
C PHE A 12 -6.59 13.81 -2.88
N GLY A 13 -5.40 13.64 -3.43
CA GLY A 13 -4.25 14.55 -3.25
C GLY A 13 -3.32 14.21 -2.08
N ILE A 14 -3.59 13.15 -1.31
CA ILE A 14 -2.70 12.68 -0.22
C ILE A 14 -2.16 11.26 -0.44
N GLU A 15 -2.42 10.65 -1.59
CA GLU A 15 -2.09 9.26 -1.88
C GLU A 15 -0.57 9.02 -1.80
N SER A 16 0.21 10.01 -2.23
CA SER A 16 1.68 9.98 -2.12
C SER A 16 2.17 9.99 -0.67
N VAL A 17 1.44 10.64 0.25
CA VAL A 17 1.76 10.65 1.68
C VAL A 17 1.46 9.27 2.26
N ALA A 18 0.28 8.71 1.99
CA ALA A 18 -0.08 7.36 2.42
C ALA A 18 0.91 6.30 1.90
N ALA A 19 1.32 6.40 0.64
CA ALA A 19 2.32 5.52 0.06
C ALA A 19 3.69 5.64 0.76
N LYS A 20 4.08 6.84 1.19
CA LYS A 20 5.32 7.06 1.94
C LYS A 20 5.26 6.40 3.32
N GLU A 21 4.14 6.50 4.02
CA GLU A 21 3.94 5.83 5.32
C GLU A 21 3.98 4.30 5.15
N ILE A 22 3.31 3.76 4.11
CA ILE A 22 3.32 2.33 3.80
C ILE A 22 4.74 1.83 3.46
N ARG A 23 5.54 2.63 2.73
CA ARG A 23 6.98 2.35 2.54
C ARG A 23 7.75 2.32 3.86
N SER A 24 7.47 3.27 4.75
CA SER A 24 8.11 3.34 6.07
C SER A 24 7.77 2.13 6.96
N LEU A 25 6.62 1.49 6.75
CA LEU A 25 6.25 0.24 7.41
C LEU A 25 6.98 -1.01 6.86
N GLY A 26 7.77 -0.86 5.78
CA GLY A 26 8.55 -1.95 5.19
C GLY A 26 7.85 -2.68 4.04
N TYR A 27 6.78 -2.12 3.49
CA TYR A 27 6.19 -2.64 2.26
C TYR A 27 6.90 -2.06 1.04
N GLU A 28 7.22 -2.91 0.07
CA GLU A 28 8.00 -2.53 -1.12
C GLU A 28 7.13 -2.44 -2.37
N ASP A 29 6.25 -3.43 -2.56
CA ASP A 29 5.33 -3.53 -3.68
C ASP A 29 4.12 -2.62 -3.46
N ILE A 30 4.22 -1.35 -3.86
CA ILE A 30 3.17 -0.33 -3.68
C ILE A 30 2.79 0.29 -5.01
N LYS A 31 1.49 0.36 -5.29
CA LYS A 31 0.88 1.04 -6.44
C LYS A 31 -0.02 2.17 -5.94
N VAL A 32 0.22 3.37 -6.43
CA VAL A 32 -0.57 4.56 -6.11
C VAL A 32 -1.54 4.83 -7.26
N GLU A 33 -2.83 4.97 -6.95
CA GLU A 33 -3.90 5.30 -7.89
C GLU A 33 -4.78 6.39 -7.26
N ASP A 34 -5.54 7.14 -8.06
CA ASP A 34 -6.38 8.23 -7.52
C ASP A 34 -7.33 7.70 -6.43
N GLY A 35 -7.20 8.24 -5.22
CA GLY A 35 -8.01 7.87 -4.06
C GLY A 35 -7.68 6.53 -3.39
N LYS A 36 -6.60 5.82 -3.78
CA LYS A 36 -6.18 4.58 -3.09
C LYS A 36 -4.70 4.22 -3.28
N VAL A 37 -4.18 3.45 -2.33
CA VAL A 37 -2.85 2.85 -2.41
C VAL A 37 -2.97 1.34 -2.25
N THR A 38 -2.52 0.59 -3.25
CA THR A 38 -2.52 -0.88 -3.26
C THR A 38 -1.13 -1.39 -2.88
N PHE A 39 -1.04 -2.38 -1.99
CA PHE A 39 0.24 -2.94 -1.56
C PHE A 39 0.17 -4.44 -1.24
N ILE A 40 1.29 -5.15 -1.37
CA ILE A 40 1.34 -6.61 -1.20
C ILE A 40 1.90 -6.97 0.17
N GLN A 41 1.12 -7.70 0.97
CA GLN A 41 1.60 -8.38 2.17
C GLN A 41 2.06 -9.80 1.84
N LYS A 42 3.31 -10.11 2.18
CA LYS A 42 3.81 -11.49 2.23
C LYS A 42 3.41 -12.07 3.57
N PHE A 43 2.43 -12.99 3.59
CA PHE A 43 2.06 -13.68 4.82
C PHE A 43 3.00 -14.87 5.01
N ARG A 44 3.69 -14.92 6.16
CA ARG A 44 4.53 -16.05 6.57
C ARG A 44 3.74 -16.83 7.62
N ILE A 45 3.31 -18.04 7.26
CA ILE A 45 2.80 -19.04 8.21
C ILE A 45 3.93 -19.99 8.56
#